data_AF-A0A914MMA4-F1
#
_entry.id   AF-A0A914MMA4-F1
#
_cell.length_a   1.000
_cell.length_b   1.000
_cell.length_c   1.000
_cell.angle_alpha   90.00
_cell.angle_beta   90.00
_cell.angle_gamma   90.00
#
_symmetry.space_group_name_H-M   'P 1'
#
loop_
_entity.id
_entity.type
_entity.pdbx_description
1 polymer ?
#
loop_
_entity_poly.entity_id
_entity_poly.type
_entity_poly.pdbx_seq_one_letter_code
_entity_poly.pdbx_strand_id
1 'polypeptide(L)'
;MVKCADIANPTREWRLCHEWALRIVQEYFDQTAEEVERKLPVTMKGFDRETCNVPLTQCTFVDMFARETFTGWCEFAALPHLLTRLEENYERWKTQASDWEPQRNNDNANLLALREKQWRRISSGDKQ
;
A
#
# COMPACT_ATOMS: atom_id res chain seq x y z
N MET A 1 1.11 -8.99 19.61
CA MET A 1 1.59 -7.58 19.50
C MET A 1 2.51 -7.37 18.30
N VAL A 2 3.61 -8.13 18.14
CA VAL A 2 4.53 -8.00 16.97
C VAL A 2 3.80 -8.02 15.62
N LYS A 3 2.90 -8.99 15.41
CA LYS A 3 2.15 -9.12 14.15
C LYS A 3 1.31 -7.89 13.78
N CYS A 4 0.69 -7.21 14.76
CA CYS A 4 -0.12 -6.02 14.49
C CYS A 4 0.75 -4.84 14.04
N ALA A 5 1.98 -4.75 14.56
CA ALA A 5 2.92 -3.70 14.16
C ALA A 5 3.38 -3.90 12.71
N ASP A 6 3.63 -5.14 12.30
CA ASP A 6 4.11 -5.48 10.95
C ASP A 6 3.09 -5.12 9.85
N ILE A 7 1.79 -5.21 10.16
CA ILE A 7 0.70 -4.92 9.21
C ILE A 7 -0.13 -3.69 9.61
N ALA A 8 0.45 -2.71 10.32
CA ALA A 8 -0.28 -1.55 10.82
C ALA A 8 -0.62 -0.49 9.76
N ASN A 9 -0.16 -0.63 8.51
CA ASN A 9 -0.40 0.37 7.47
C ASN A 9 -1.91 0.63 7.25
N PRO A 10 -2.79 -0.38 7.25
CA PRO A 10 -4.23 -0.22 7.27
C PRO A 10 -4.81 0.21 8.63
N THR A 11 -4.03 0.77 9.55
CA THR A 11 -4.56 1.60 10.66
C THR A 11 -3.90 2.98 10.83
N ARG A 12 -3.03 3.43 9.91
CA ARG A 12 -2.49 4.81 9.83
C ARG A 12 -3.33 5.83 9.05
N GLU A 13 -3.14 7.12 9.30
CA GLU A 13 -3.76 8.18 8.49
C GLU A 13 -3.64 7.92 6.98
N TRP A 14 -4.66 8.33 6.21
CA TRP A 14 -4.76 8.04 4.77
C TRP A 14 -3.47 8.30 4.00
N ARG A 15 -2.80 9.43 4.24
CA ARG A 15 -1.54 9.78 3.56
C ARG A 15 -0.47 8.69 3.72
N LEU A 16 -0.31 8.18 4.94
CA LEU A 16 0.67 7.13 5.26
C LEU A 16 0.21 5.78 4.74
N CYS A 17 -1.06 5.42 4.98
CA CYS A 17 -1.65 4.18 4.48
C CYS A 17 -1.48 4.05 2.96
N HIS A 18 -1.79 5.12 2.23
CA HIS A 18 -1.68 5.17 0.77
C HIS A 18 -0.22 5.13 0.30
N GLU A 19 0.66 5.96 0.86
CA GLU A 19 2.06 5.99 0.44
C GLU A 19 2.77 4.65 0.67
N TRP A 20 2.58 4.04 1.84
CA TRP A 20 3.17 2.75 2.16
C TRP A 20 2.65 1.64 1.25
N ALA A 21 1.34 1.60 0.99
CA ALA A 21 0.76 0.64 0.05
C ALA A 21 1.38 0.77 -1.35
N LEU A 22 1.50 2.00 -1.86
CA LEU A 22 2.11 2.23 -3.17
C LEU A 22 3.58 1.79 -3.23
N ARG A 23 4.36 2.05 -2.18
CA ARG A 23 5.77 1.63 -2.12
C ARG A 23 5.93 0.11 -2.14
N ILE A 24 5.13 -0.61 -1.35
CA ILE A 24 5.14 -2.08 -1.32
C ILE A 24 4.77 -2.65 -2.68
N VAL A 25 3.73 -2.11 -3.31
CA VAL A 25 3.27 -2.60 -4.61
C VAL A 25 4.27 -2.27 -5.72
N GLN A 26 4.92 -1.11 -5.65
CA GLN A 26 6.00 -0.75 -6.55
C GLN A 26 7.17 -1.73 -6.43
N GLU A 27 7.56 -2.13 -5.21
CA GLU A 27 8.58 -3.16 -4.99
C GLU A 27 8.18 -4.50 -5.61
N TYR A 28 6.92 -4.92 -5.47
CA TYR A 28 6.43 -6.14 -6.13
C TYR A 28 6.40 -6.05 -7.65
N PHE A 29 6.08 -4.88 -8.22
CA PHE A 29 6.18 -4.68 -9.67
C PHE A 29 7.62 -4.82 -10.16
N ASP A 30 8.57 -4.23 -9.43
CA ASP A 30 9.99 -4.26 -9.81
C ASP A 30 10.54 -5.69 -9.68
N GLN A 31 10.15 -6.42 -8.63
CA GLN A 31 10.49 -7.84 -8.48
C GLN A 31 9.90 -8.70 -9.60
N THR A 32 8.60 -8.55 -9.92
CA THR A 32 7.96 -9.32 -11.01
C THR A 32 8.65 -9.07 -12.34
N ALA A 33 8.99 -7.81 -12.65
CA ALA A 33 9.71 -7.46 -13.87
C ALA A 33 11.10 -8.12 -13.93
N GLU A 34 11.85 -8.08 -12.82
CA GLU A 34 13.17 -8.71 -12.72
C GLU A 34 13.09 -10.24 -12.85
N GLU A 35 12.11 -10.89 -12.23
CA GLU A 35 11.89 -12.34 -12.33
C GLU A 35 11.60 -12.74 -13.77
N VAL A 36 10.77 -11.97 -14.49
CA VAL A 36 10.48 -12.20 -15.91
C VAL A 36 11.72 -12.02 -16.78
N GLU A 37 12.46 -10.92 -16.62
CA GLU A 37 13.68 -10.63 -17.38
C GLU A 37 14.72 -11.76 -17.22
N ARG A 38 14.88 -12.25 -15.99
CA ARG A 38 15.82 -13.31 -15.65
C ARG A 38 15.30 -14.72 -15.95
N LYS A 39 14.08 -14.85 -16.48
CA LYS A 39 13.40 -16.13 -16.75
C LYS A 39 13.29 -17.02 -15.49
N LEU A 40 13.09 -16.39 -14.34
CA LEU A 40 12.83 -17.06 -13.06
C LEU A 40 11.32 -17.37 -12.91
N PRO A 41 10.96 -18.36 -12.08
CA PRO A 41 9.56 -18.57 -11.71
C PRO A 41 8.99 -17.32 -11.01
N VAL A 42 7.96 -16.70 -11.61
CA VAL A 42 7.32 -15.51 -11.05
C VAL A 42 6.60 -15.84 -9.74
N THR A 43 6.99 -15.18 -8.66
CA THR A 43 6.47 -15.40 -7.31
C THR A 43 5.20 -14.57 -7.04
N MET A 44 5.14 -13.36 -7.59
CA MET A 44 4.09 -12.37 -7.34
C MET A 44 3.19 -12.16 -8.56
N LYS A 45 2.60 -13.24 -9.10
CA LYS A 45 1.86 -13.25 -10.38
C LYS A 45 0.73 -12.21 -10.51
N GLY A 46 0.13 -11.76 -9.40
CA GLY A 46 -0.92 -10.73 -9.41
C GLY A 46 -0.39 -9.29 -9.49
N PHE A 47 0.92 -9.10 -9.40
CA PHE A 47 1.60 -7.80 -9.37
C PHE A 47 2.34 -7.54 -10.68
N ASP A 48 1.57 -7.53 -11.75
CA ASP A 48 1.99 -7.01 -13.05
C ASP A 48 1.54 -5.54 -13.17
N ARG A 49 2.46 -4.65 -13.57
CA ARG A 49 2.22 -3.19 -13.58
C ARG A 49 1.06 -2.79 -14.49
N GLU A 50 0.82 -3.50 -15.58
CA GLU A 50 -0.18 -3.14 -16.58
C GLU A 50 -1.58 -3.62 -16.19
N THR A 51 -1.69 -4.59 -15.28
CA THR A 51 -2.96 -5.27 -14.99
C THR A 51 -3.36 -5.25 -13.52
N CYS A 52 -2.44 -4.95 -12.60
CA CYS A 52 -2.71 -4.94 -11.17
C CYS A 52 -3.54 -3.73 -10.74
N ASN A 53 -4.81 -3.96 -10.36
CA ASN A 53 -5.64 -2.98 -9.67
C ASN A 53 -5.15 -2.79 -8.22
N VAL A 54 -4.23 -1.84 -8.04
CA VAL A 54 -3.58 -1.58 -6.74
C VAL A 54 -4.59 -1.33 -5.62
N PRO A 55 -5.60 -0.46 -5.75
CA PRO A 55 -6.64 -0.29 -4.73
C PRO A 55 -7.32 -1.60 -4.32
N LEU A 56 -7.67 -2.46 -5.29
CA LEU A 56 -8.33 -3.73 -5.02
C LEU A 56 -7.43 -4.66 -4.20
N THR A 57 -6.11 -4.71 -4.47
CA THR A 57 -5.18 -5.51 -3.66
C THR A 57 -5.17 -5.10 -2.19
N GLN A 58 -5.38 -3.80 -1.91
CA GLN A 58 -5.43 -3.29 -0.53
C GLN A 58 -6.74 -3.67 0.16
N CYS A 59 -7.88 -3.63 -0.56
CA CYS A 59 -9.15 -4.16 -0.06
C CYS A 59 -9.01 -5.64 0.29
N THR A 60 -8.45 -6.46 -0.61
CA THR A 60 -8.22 -7.89 -0.36
C THR A 60 -7.31 -8.12 0.85
N PHE A 61 -6.23 -7.34 1.00
CA PHE A 61 -5.35 -7.44 2.17
C PHE A 61 -6.09 -7.14 3.48
N VAL A 62 -6.96 -6.12 3.48
CA VAL A 62 -7.77 -5.78 4.65
C VAL A 62 -8.74 -6.90 5.00
N ASP A 63 -9.46 -7.43 4.01
CA ASP A 63 -10.47 -8.47 4.23
C ASP A 63 -9.86 -9.80 4.66
N MET A 64 -8.70 -10.15 4.12
CA MET A 64 -8.03 -11.42 4.40
C MET A 64 -7.19 -11.42 5.68
N PHE A 65 -6.65 -10.26 6.09
CA PHE A 65 -5.66 -10.22 7.17
C PHE A 65 -5.89 -9.09 8.17
N ALA A 66 -6.01 -7.85 7.69
CA ALA A 66 -5.93 -6.70 8.60
C ALA A 66 -7.16 -6.58 9.51
N ARG A 67 -8.37 -6.81 8.98
CA ARG A 67 -9.63 -6.61 9.72
C ARG A 67 -9.70 -7.50 10.95
N GLU A 68 -9.53 -8.82 10.78
CA GLU A 68 -9.54 -9.77 11.91
C GLU A 68 -8.42 -9.47 12.92
N THR A 69 -7.21 -9.19 12.42
CA THR A 69 -6.05 -8.86 13.28
C THR A 69 -6.32 -7.63 14.15
N PHE A 70 -6.91 -6.58 13.58
CA PHE A 70 -7.20 -5.35 14.31
C PHE A 70 -8.46 -5.42 15.15
N THR A 71 -9.43 -6.28 14.82
CA THR A 71 -10.58 -6.55 15.70
C THR A 71 -10.10 -7.11 17.04
N GLY A 72 -9.33 -8.21 17.02
CA GLY A 72 -8.82 -8.80 18.26
C GLY A 72 -7.88 -7.87 19.02
N TRP A 73 -7.08 -7.07 18.32
CA TRP A 73 -6.19 -6.09 18.98
C TRP A 73 -6.96 -4.95 19.65
N CYS A 74 -7.97 -4.39 18.99
CA CYS A 74 -8.73 -3.26 19.54
C CYS A 74 -9.60 -3.67 20.72
N GLU A 75 -10.12 -4.90 20.73
CA GLU A 75 -10.81 -5.49 21.88
C GLU A 75 -9.86 -5.65 23.08
N PHE A 76 -8.65 -6.16 22.85
CA PHE A 76 -7.66 -6.34 23.91
C PHE A 76 -7.11 -5.02 24.47
N ALA A 77 -6.77 -4.07 23.59
CA ALA A 77 -6.08 -2.84 23.97
C ALA A 77 -7.01 -1.64 24.21
N ALA A 78 -8.34 -1.81 24.01
CA ALA A 78 -9.33 -0.73 24.07
C ALA A 78 -9.02 0.45 23.14
N LEU A 79 -8.71 0.16 21.87
CA LEU A 79 -8.34 1.17 20.84
C LEU A 79 -9.30 1.21 19.64
N PRO A 80 -10.62 1.42 19.83
CA PRO A 80 -11.62 1.29 18.76
C PRO A 80 -11.39 2.23 17.57
N HIS A 81 -10.72 3.37 17.79
CA HIS A 81 -10.42 4.35 16.73
C HIS A 81 -9.55 3.77 15.59
N LEU A 82 -8.74 2.73 15.87
CA LEU A 82 -7.95 2.07 14.83
C LEU A 82 -8.83 1.32 13.82
N LEU A 83 -9.92 0.69 14.29
CA LEU A 83 -10.92 0.05 13.42
C LEU A 83 -11.71 1.10 12.64
N THR A 84 -12.12 2.20 13.27
CA THR A 84 -12.80 3.30 12.57
C THR A 84 -11.96 3.78 11.39
N ARG A 85 -10.67 4.06 11.62
CA ARG A 85 -9.78 4.47 10.54
C ARG A 85 -9.59 3.35 9.52
N LEU A 86 -9.44 2.09 9.96
CA LEU A 86 -9.29 0.94 9.04
C LEU A 86 -10.41 0.94 8.00
N GLU A 87 -11.66 1.04 8.45
CA GLU A 87 -12.85 1.08 7.59
C GLU A 87 -12.91 2.34 6.72
N GLU A 88 -12.59 3.52 7.25
CA GLU A 88 -12.57 4.76 6.45
C GLU A 88 -11.62 4.66 5.25
N ASN A 89 -10.42 4.12 5.46
CA ASN A 89 -9.45 3.93 4.40
C ASN A 89 -9.81 2.74 3.49
N TYR A 90 -10.47 1.72 4.02
CA TYR A 90 -11.00 0.62 3.21
C TYR A 90 -12.01 1.15 2.19
N GLU A 91 -12.95 2.01 2.62
CA GLU A 91 -13.92 2.63 1.72
C GLU A 91 -13.24 3.53 0.67
N ARG A 92 -12.21 4.31 1.06
CA ARG A 92 -11.42 5.09 0.10
C ARG A 92 -10.73 4.23 -0.96
N TRP A 93 -10.21 3.07 -0.56
CA TRP A 93 -9.63 2.11 -1.51
C TRP A 93 -10.68 1.51 -2.41
N LYS A 94 -11.84 1.13 -1.86
CA LYS A 94 -12.94 0.55 -2.60
C LYS A 94 -13.48 1.49 -3.68
N THR A 95 -13.65 2.78 -3.37
CA THR A 95 -13.99 3.82 -4.35
C THR A 95 -12.91 3.96 -5.43
N GLN A 96 -11.64 3.90 -5.07
CA GLN A 96 -10.57 3.95 -6.08
C GLN A 96 -10.50 2.69 -6.95
N ALA A 97 -10.88 1.54 -6.40
CA ALA A 97 -10.88 0.26 -7.09
C ALA A 97 -11.96 0.20 -8.18
N SER A 98 -13.13 0.80 -7.94
CA SER A 98 -14.23 0.82 -8.93
C SER A 98 -13.91 1.62 -10.17
N ASP A 99 -13.14 2.70 -10.00
CA ASP A 99 -12.82 3.65 -11.07
C ASP A 99 -11.33 3.55 -11.48
N TRP A 100 -10.71 2.39 -11.25
CA TRP A 100 -9.30 2.16 -11.54
C TRP A 100 -9.07 1.93 -13.03
N GLU A 101 -7.97 2.49 -13.53
CA GLU A 101 -7.48 2.30 -14.89
C GLU A 101 -5.97 1.96 -14.84
N PRO A 102 -5.44 1.17 -15.79
CA PRO A 102 -4.02 0.78 -15.84
C PRO A 102 -3.03 1.93 -15.69
N GLN A 103 -3.33 3.09 -16.31
CA GLN A 103 -2.48 4.28 -16.28
C GLN A 103 -2.18 4.78 -14.86
N ARG A 104 -3.10 4.54 -13.90
CA ARG A 104 -2.90 4.95 -12.50
C ARG A 104 -1.64 4.34 -11.88
N ASN A 105 -1.20 3.18 -12.35
CA ASN A 105 0.02 2.55 -11.82
C ASN A 105 1.27 3.35 -12.20
N ASN A 106 1.29 3.94 -13.39
CA ASN A 106 2.35 4.85 -13.83
C ASN A 106 2.28 6.19 -13.09
N ASP A 107 1.07 6.72 -12.87
CA ASP A 107 0.87 7.95 -12.10
C ASP A 107 1.34 7.79 -10.65
N ASN A 108 1.08 6.62 -10.04
CA ASN A 108 1.56 6.26 -8.71
C ASN A 108 3.10 6.21 -8.67
N ALA A 109 3.74 5.59 -9.66
CA ALA A 109 5.21 5.56 -9.74
C ALA A 109 5.80 6.98 -9.86
N ASN A 110 5.19 7.84 -10.67
CA ASN A 110 5.58 9.25 -10.80
C ASN A 110 5.43 10.00 -9.48
N LEU A 111 4.32 9.79 -8.76
CA LEU A 111 4.08 10.39 -7.45
C LEU A 111 5.16 9.97 -6.42
N LEU A 112 5.52 8.69 -6.39
CA LEU A 112 6.57 8.18 -5.51
C LEU A 112 7.94 8.81 -5.85
N ALA A 113 8.30 8.86 -7.13
CA ALA A 113 9.54 9.47 -7.59
C ALA A 113 9.62 10.96 -7.23
N LEU A 114 8.51 11.69 -7.32
CA LEU A 114 8.44 13.09 -6.89
C LEU A 114 8.65 13.24 -5.39
N ARG A 115 8.01 12.39 -4.57
CA ARG A 115 8.17 12.40 -3.11
C ARG A 115 9.59 12.06 -2.69
N GLU A 116 10.24 11.13 -3.37
CA GLU A 116 11.65 10.81 -3.11
C GLU A 116 12.59 11.97 -3.46
N LYS A 117 12.37 12.63 -4.59
CA LYS A 117 13.13 13.85 -4.94
C LYS A 117 12.96 14.93 -3.88
N GLN A 118 11.73 15.15 -3.40
CA GLN A 118 11.45 16.11 -2.33
C GLN A 118 12.14 15.72 -1.03
N TRP A 119 12.06 14.45 -0.62
CA TRP A 119 12.73 13.93 0.57
C TRP A 119 14.25 14.13 0.51
N ARG A 120 14.88 13.83 -0.64
CA ARG A 120 16.32 14.03 -0.84
C ARG A 120 16.73 15.49 -0.69
N ARG A 121 15.96 16.43 -1.26
CA ARG A 121 16.23 17.88 -1.11
C ARG A 121 16.14 18.34 0.35
N ILE A 122 15.14 17.88 1.08
CA ILE A 122 14.98 18.20 2.51
C ILE A 122 16.14 17.62 3.32
N SER A 123 16.57 16.40 2.97
CA SER A 123 17.63 15.68 3.67
C SER A 123 19.03 16.20 3.34
N SER A 124 19.24 16.78 2.15
CA SER A 124 20.53 17.35 1.73
C SER A 124 20.79 18.75 2.29
N GLY A 125 19.80 19.39 2.92
CA GLY A 125 19.95 20.72 3.52
C GLY A 125 20.01 21.87 2.51
N ASP A 126 19.64 21.64 1.25
CA ASP A 126 19.53 22.68 0.23
C ASP A 126 18.33 23.59 0.55
N LYS A 127 18.56 24.57 1.44
CA LYS A 127 17.70 25.73 1.61
C LYS A 127 17.97 26.65 0.44
N GLN A 128 16.96 26.80 -0.42
CA GLN A 128 16.91 27.78 -1.49
C GLN A 128 17.13 29.21 -0.95
#